data_AF-A0A0A6X8Q0-F1
#
_entry.id   AF-A0A0A6X8Q0-F1
#
_cell.length_a   1.000
_cell.length_b   1.000
_cell.length_c   1.000
_cell.angle_alpha   90.00
_cell.angle_beta   90.00
_cell.angle_gamma   90.00
#
_symmetry.space_group_name_H-M   'P 1'
#
loop_
_entity.id
_entity.type
_entity.pdbx_description
1 polymer ?
#
loop_
_entity_poly.entity_id
_entity_poly.type
_entity_poly.pdbx_seq_one_letter_code
_entity_poly.pdbx_strand_id
1 'polypeptide(L)'
;MASNTSKTARASVRAGQGSGGALSVLGEYKYLIPLADGRFAYVRNLTNGKTTHLKTDSDAFVEEIRALSAAGHGVKIRTEITGLHNSNPEHGWADVEKRLVDAGVFEG
;
A
#
# COMPACT_ATOMS: atom_id res chain seq x y z
N MET A 1 17.59 43.11 6.81
CA MET A 1 16.81 41.90 6.49
C MET A 1 17.80 40.80 6.13
N ALA A 2 17.84 39.71 6.89
CA ALA A 2 18.69 38.56 6.60
C ALA A 2 17.79 37.32 6.49
N SER A 3 17.69 36.76 5.29
CA SER A 3 16.93 35.55 5.01
C SER A 3 17.75 34.34 5.45
N ASN A 4 17.33 33.69 6.53
CA ASN A 4 17.86 32.40 6.96
C ASN A 4 17.32 31.30 6.04
N THR A 5 18.06 30.98 4.98
CA THR A 5 17.83 29.80 4.14
C THR A 5 18.24 28.55 4.92
N SER A 6 17.28 27.72 5.32
CA SER A 6 17.54 26.49 6.06
C SER A 6 18.34 25.48 5.24
N LYS A 7 19.49 25.04 5.79
CA LYS A 7 20.36 23.96 5.30
C LYS A 7 19.77 22.57 5.62
N THR A 8 18.65 22.24 4.99
CA THR A 8 18.12 20.86 4.95
C THR A 8 17.76 20.45 3.53
N ALA A 9 18.67 20.74 2.59
CA ALA A 9 18.85 19.89 1.42
C ALA A 9 19.36 18.54 1.93
N ARG A 10 18.45 17.75 2.51
CA ARG A 10 18.72 16.43 3.09
C ARG A 10 19.03 15.51 1.93
N ALA A 11 20.31 15.47 1.60
CA ALA A 11 20.97 14.48 0.80
C ALA A 11 20.64 13.09 1.36
N SER A 12 19.57 12.50 0.83
CA SER A 12 19.33 11.05 0.85
C SER A 12 18.24 10.69 -0.17
N VAL A 13 18.31 11.24 -1.38
CA VAL A 13 17.69 10.63 -2.57
C VAL A 13 18.60 9.51 -3.07
N ARG A 14 18.78 8.48 -2.24
CA ARG A 14 19.47 7.24 -2.62
C ARG A 14 19.03 6.10 -1.72
N ALA A 15 17.75 5.75 -1.81
CA ALA A 15 17.21 4.49 -1.32
C ALA A 15 16.01 4.13 -2.20
N GLY A 16 16.13 3.05 -2.98
CA GLY A 16 15.02 2.53 -3.78
C GLY A 16 15.32 2.28 -5.26
N GLN A 17 16.52 1.80 -5.63
CA GLN A 17 16.66 1.05 -6.89
C GLN A 17 16.50 -0.43 -6.57
N GLY A 18 15.24 -0.83 -6.32
CA GLY A 18 14.80 -2.22 -6.42
C GLY A 18 14.00 -2.33 -7.70
N SER A 19 14.63 -2.82 -8.77
CA SER A 19 13.92 -3.25 -9.98
C SER A 19 13.15 -4.53 -9.65
N GLY A 20 11.82 -4.45 -9.66
CA GLY A 20 10.95 -5.61 -9.48
C GLY A 20 9.51 -5.17 -9.22
N GLY A 21 8.75 -4.93 -10.31
CA GLY A 21 7.33 -4.61 -10.24
C GLY A 21 7.01 -3.27 -10.92
N ALA A 22 6.55 -3.35 -12.16
CA ALA A 22 6.10 -2.26 -13.02
C ALA A 22 5.47 -1.06 -12.28
N LEU A 23 6.22 0.03 -12.17
CA LEU A 23 5.65 1.38 -12.16
C LEU A 23 5.13 1.62 -13.58
N SER A 24 3.89 1.19 -13.85
CA SER A 24 3.18 1.55 -15.07
C SER A 24 2.91 3.06 -15.02
N VAL A 25 3.69 3.83 -15.78
CA VAL A 25 3.74 5.29 -15.71
C VAL A 25 2.51 5.98 -16.35
N LEU A 26 1.51 5.26 -16.90
CA LEU A 26 0.37 5.90 -17.59
C LEU A 26 -1.02 5.23 -17.44
N GLY A 27 -1.22 4.27 -16.54
CA GLY A 27 -2.56 3.66 -16.36
C GLY A 27 -2.66 2.80 -15.10
N GLU A 28 -3.71 3.06 -14.34
CA GLU A 28 -4.10 2.39 -13.07
C GLU A 28 -3.35 2.85 -11.81
N TYR A 29 -4.07 3.54 -10.93
CA TYR A 29 -3.59 3.93 -9.61
C TYR A 29 -3.50 2.67 -8.72
N LYS A 30 -2.32 2.39 -8.18
CA LYS A 30 -2.14 1.34 -7.16
C LYS A 30 -2.67 1.79 -5.81
N TYR A 31 -3.45 0.94 -5.15
CA TYR A 31 -3.88 1.13 -3.76
C TYR A 31 -2.81 0.68 -2.78
N LEU A 32 -2.10 -0.40 -3.11
CA LEU A 32 -1.07 -0.98 -2.26
C LEU A 32 0.31 -0.84 -2.88
N ILE A 33 1.25 -0.29 -2.11
CA ILE A 33 2.67 -0.30 -2.44
C ILE A 33 3.38 -1.15 -1.38
N PRO A 34 3.81 -2.37 -1.72
CA PRO A 34 4.41 -3.30 -0.77
C PRO A 34 5.81 -2.82 -0.33
N LEU A 35 6.16 -3.07 0.92
CA LEU A 35 7.46 -2.73 1.51
C LEU A 35 7.95 -3.89 2.37
N ALA A 36 9.29 -4.01 2.48
CA ALA A 36 9.96 -4.98 3.36
C ALA A 36 9.35 -6.39 3.26
N ASP A 37 9.28 -6.89 2.03
CA ASP A 37 8.83 -8.26 1.70
C ASP A 37 7.38 -8.53 2.14
N GLY A 38 6.51 -7.52 2.00
CA GLY A 38 5.09 -7.61 2.30
C GLY A 38 4.73 -7.38 3.77
N ARG A 39 5.70 -7.15 4.66
CA ARG A 39 5.45 -6.85 6.07
C ARG A 39 4.78 -5.49 6.30
N PHE A 40 5.01 -4.56 5.38
CA PHE A 40 4.39 -3.23 5.41
C PHE A 40 3.86 -2.87 4.02
N ALA A 41 2.93 -1.93 3.99
CA ALA A 41 2.46 -1.32 2.76
C ALA A 41 2.17 0.16 2.96
N TYR A 42 2.38 0.95 1.91
CA TYR A 42 1.66 2.20 1.79
C TYR A 42 0.26 1.90 1.23
N VAL A 43 -0.76 2.30 1.97
CA VAL A 43 -2.16 2.26 1.53
C VAL A 43 -2.54 3.65 1.05
N ARG A 44 -2.82 3.78 -0.25
CA ARG A 44 -3.31 5.02 -0.85
C ARG A 44 -4.82 5.06 -0.76
N ASN A 45 -5.32 5.95 0.07
CA ASN A 45 -6.74 6.15 0.25
C ASN A 45 -7.25 7.25 -0.68
N LEU A 46 -8.00 6.84 -1.70
CA LEU A 46 -8.55 7.75 -2.71
C LEU A 46 -9.79 8.51 -2.21
N THR A 47 -10.42 8.10 -1.11
CA THR A 47 -11.61 8.78 -0.56
C THR A 47 -11.22 10.02 0.24
N ASN A 48 -10.00 10.07 0.76
CA ASN A 48 -9.49 11.19 1.55
C ASN A 48 -8.16 11.78 1.05
N GLY A 49 -7.56 11.21 0.00
CA GLY A 49 -6.31 11.66 -0.60
C GLY A 49 -5.04 11.35 0.19
N LYS A 50 -5.13 10.58 1.29
CA LYS A 50 -3.98 10.26 2.15
C LYS A 50 -3.27 9.00 1.67
N THR A 51 -2.00 8.87 2.02
CA THR A 51 -1.23 7.64 1.86
C THR A 51 -0.62 7.28 3.21
N THR A 52 -1.03 6.16 3.77
CA THR A 52 -0.68 5.75 5.13
C THR A 52 0.26 4.55 5.09
N HIS A 53 1.35 4.61 5.85
CA HIS A 53 2.26 3.47 6.01
C HIS A 53 1.74 2.57 7.13
N LEU A 54 1.40 1.33 6.80
CA LEU A 54 0.77 0.39 7.72
C LEU A 54 1.49 -0.96 7.67
N LYS A 55 1.53 -1.64 8.81
CA LYS A 55 1.97 -3.03 8.88
C LYS A 55 0.82 -3.93 8.41
N THR A 56 1.09 -4.85 7.49
CA THR A 56 0.02 -5.62 6.80
C THR A 56 -0.73 -6.58 7.72
N ASP A 57 -0.12 -6.97 8.85
CA ASP A 57 -0.75 -7.81 9.88
C ASP A 57 -1.45 -7.02 10.99
N SER A 58 -1.52 -5.68 10.88
CA SER A 58 -2.14 -4.83 11.90
C SER A 58 -3.63 -4.61 11.68
N ASP A 59 -4.38 -4.33 12.75
CA ASP A 59 -5.80 -3.97 12.65
C ASP A 59 -6.00 -2.63 11.92
N ALA A 60 -5.04 -1.71 12.04
CA ALA A 60 -5.07 -0.45 11.30
C ALA A 60 -5.04 -0.67 9.78
N PHE A 61 -4.32 -1.69 9.30
CA PHE A 61 -4.36 -2.08 7.89
C PHE A 61 -5.75 -2.63 7.52
N VAL A 62 -6.30 -3.54 8.31
CA VAL A 62 -7.65 -4.10 8.07
C VAL A 62 -8.71 -2.98 7.97
N GLU A 63 -8.69 -2.02 8.90
CA GLU A 63 -9.66 -0.92 8.92
C GLU A 63 -9.49 0.06 7.76
N GLU A 64 -8.25 0.35 7.34
CA GLU A 64 -8.00 1.19 6.17
C GLU A 64 -8.53 0.51 4.88
N ILE A 65 -8.32 -0.80 4.73
CA ILE A 65 -8.86 -1.54 3.59
C ILE A 65 -10.40 -1.65 3.68
N ARG A 66 -10.96 -1.81 4.88
CA ARG A 66 -12.42 -1.80 5.11
C ARG A 66 -13.04 -0.49 4.65
N ALA A 67 -12.45 0.64 5.03
CA ALA A 67 -12.94 1.96 4.63
C ALA A 67 -12.93 2.12 3.09
N LEU A 68 -11.90 1.63 2.41
CA LEU A 68 -11.82 1.64 0.96
C LEU A 68 -12.80 0.67 0.30
N SER A 69 -12.98 -0.52 0.89
CA SER A 69 -13.92 -1.53 0.42
C SER A 69 -15.36 -1.01 0.47
N ALA A 70 -15.75 -0.42 1.61
CA ALA A 70 -17.06 0.22 1.79
C ALA A 70 -17.29 1.41 0.83
N ALA A 71 -16.22 2.01 0.29
CA ALA A 71 -16.28 3.04 -0.74
C ALA A 71 -16.30 2.48 -2.18
N GLY A 72 -16.45 1.15 -2.36
CA GLY A 72 -16.54 0.49 -3.66
C GLY A 72 -15.19 0.14 -4.29
N HIS A 73 -14.08 0.22 -3.55
CA HIS A 73 -12.75 -0.11 -4.06
C HIS A 73 -12.29 -1.55 -3.74
N GLY A 74 -13.11 -2.34 -3.04
CA GLY A 74 -12.74 -3.66 -2.53
C GLY A 74 -12.29 -4.64 -3.61
N VAL A 75 -13.02 -4.73 -4.73
CA VAL A 75 -12.70 -5.63 -5.85
C VAL A 75 -11.32 -5.34 -6.45
N LYS A 76 -10.97 -4.06 -6.61
CA LYS A 76 -9.67 -3.64 -7.15
C LYS A 76 -8.54 -3.95 -6.18
N ILE A 77 -8.72 -3.63 -4.89
CA ILE A 77 -7.74 -3.92 -3.86
C ILE A 77 -7.50 -5.43 -3.74
N ARG A 78 -8.56 -6.24 -3.78
CA ARG A 78 -8.43 -7.71 -3.73
C ARG A 78 -7.64 -8.23 -4.94
N THR A 79 -7.94 -7.72 -6.14
CA THR A 79 -7.17 -8.04 -7.34
C THR A 79 -5.70 -7.68 -7.20
N GLU A 80 -5.38 -6.53 -6.60
CA GLU A 80 -3.99 -6.15 -6.32
C GLU A 80 -3.30 -7.10 -5.34
N ILE A 81 -3.97 -7.50 -4.26
CA ILE A 81 -3.42 -8.45 -3.27
C ILE A 81 -3.12 -9.80 -3.94
N THR A 82 -4.04 -10.32 -4.75
CA THR A 82 -3.81 -11.55 -5.52
C THR A 82 -2.64 -11.39 -6.50
N GLY A 83 -2.53 -10.23 -7.16
CA GLY A 83 -1.40 -9.92 -8.04
C GLY A 83 -0.05 -9.87 -7.30
N LEU A 84 -0.04 -9.33 -6.08
CA LEU A 84 1.14 -9.30 -5.21
C LEU A 84 1.54 -10.70 -4.76
N HIS A 85 0.57 -11.55 -4.40
CA HIS A 85 0.82 -12.96 -4.07
C HIS A 85 1.38 -13.74 -5.27
N ASN A 86 0.80 -13.58 -6.45
CA ASN A 86 1.28 -14.27 -7.65
C ASN A 86 2.70 -13.86 -8.04
N SER A 87 3.07 -12.59 -7.80
CA SER A 87 4.39 -12.07 -8.15
C SER A 87 5.45 -12.41 -7.11
N ASN A 88 5.07 -12.51 -5.83
CA ASN A 88 5.98 -12.83 -4.72
C ASN A 88 5.24 -13.71 -3.69
N PRO A 89 5.11 -15.02 -3.95
CA PRO A 89 4.33 -15.93 -3.11
C PRO A 89 4.79 -15.98 -1.65
N GLU A 90 6.08 -15.76 -1.41
CA GLU A 90 6.75 -15.79 -0.11
C GLU A 90 6.55 -14.54 0.75
N HIS A 91 5.98 -13.47 0.20
CA HIS A 91 5.76 -12.19 0.91
C HIS A 91 4.49 -12.14 1.78
N GLY A 92 3.85 -13.28 2.04
CA GLY A 92 2.72 -13.39 2.97
C GLY A 92 1.39 -12.79 2.49
N TRP A 93 1.27 -12.41 1.22
CA TRP A 93 0.04 -11.78 0.68
C TRP A 93 -1.20 -12.68 0.73
N ALA A 94 -1.02 -14.01 0.71
CA ALA A 94 -2.12 -14.95 0.91
C ALA A 94 -2.69 -14.86 2.33
N ASP A 95 -1.82 -14.73 3.35
CA ASP A 95 -2.25 -14.56 4.75
C ASP A 95 -2.93 -13.21 4.96
N VAL A 96 -2.44 -12.15 4.28
CA VAL A 96 -3.08 -10.84 4.27
C VAL A 96 -4.49 -10.91 3.66
N GLU A 97 -4.64 -11.55 2.49
CA GLU A 97 -5.97 -11.76 1.87
C GLU A 97 -6.89 -12.51 2.83
N LYS A 98 -6.41 -13.62 3.39
CA LYS A 98 -7.16 -14.43 4.34
C LYS A 98 -7.63 -13.60 5.54
N ARG A 99 -6.75 -12.80 6.16
CA ARG A 99 -7.10 -11.94 7.30
C ARG A 99 -8.21 -10.95 6.94
N LEU A 100 -8.16 -10.34 5.75
CA LEU A 100 -9.18 -9.40 5.30
C LEU A 100 -10.52 -10.10 5.04
N VAL A 101 -10.50 -11.30 4.44
CA VAL A 101 -11.70 -12.13 4.24
C VAL A 101 -12.31 -12.55 5.57
N ASP A 102 -11.49 -13.08 6.50
CA ASP A 102 -11.94 -13.50 7.83
C ASP A 102 -12.51 -12.32 8.65
N ALA A 103 -12.03 -11.10 8.38
CA ALA A 103 -12.55 -9.86 8.97
C ALA A 103 -13.78 -9.28 8.25
N GLY A 104 -14.32 -9.97 7.22
CA GLY A 104 -15.50 -9.53 6.47
C GLY A 104 -15.28 -8.24 5.67
N VAL A 105 -14.04 -7.90 5.30
CA VAL A 105 -13.70 -6.62 4.64
C VAL A 105 -14.35 -6.49 3.26
N PHE A 106 -14.60 -7.61 2.57
CA PHE A 106 -15.10 -7.63 1.19
C PHE A 106 -16.57 -8.05 1.04
N GLU A 107 -17.35 -8.03 2.13
CA GLU A 107 -18.77 -8.45 2.13
C GLU A 107 -19.77 -7.31 1.89
N GLY A 108 -19.29 -6.07 1.77
CA GLY A 108 -20.09 -4.84 1.62
C GLY A 108 -20.30 -4.38 0.18
#